data_AF-A0A7R9YLS2-F1
#
_entry.id   AF-A0A7R9YLS2-F1
#
_cell.length_a   1.000
_cell.length_b   1.000
_cell.length_c   1.000
_cell.angle_alpha   90.00
_cell.angle_beta   90.00
_cell.angle_gamma   90.00
#
_symmetry.space_group_name_H-M   'P 1'
#
loop_
_entity.id
_entity.type
_entity.pdbx_description
1 polymer ?
#
loop_
_entity_poly.entity_id
_entity_poly.type
_entity_poly.pdbx_seq_one_letter_code
_entity_poly.pdbx_strand_id
1 'polypeptide(L)'
;HFDAVDSLLWQAVGAKRMILFPPSLTPLLDPHPSGHALERRLRLPLTGERPADESLAARIDAAALLADLRPGDAIFFPAGWAHHTEAVRGEEQLSGVGD
;
A
#
# COMPACT_ATOMS: atom_id res chain seq x y z
N HIS A 1 -6.43 -1.71 0.63
CA HIS A 1 -7.64 -1.80 -0.23
C HIS A 1 -7.21 -1.47 -1.65
N PHE A 2 -8.07 -1.60 -2.65
CA PHE A 2 -7.77 -1.13 -4.01
C PHE A 2 -8.93 -0.32 -4.58
N ASP A 3 -8.58 0.58 -5.50
CA ASP A 3 -9.56 1.43 -6.18
C ASP A 3 -9.96 0.83 -7.54
N ALA A 4 -11.18 1.13 -7.97
CA ALA A 4 -11.70 0.68 -9.28
C ALA A 4 -11.35 1.65 -10.42
N VAL A 5 -10.72 2.77 -10.09
CA VAL A 5 -10.32 3.83 -11.03
C VAL A 5 -8.87 4.21 -10.75
N ASP A 6 -8.25 4.85 -11.72
CA ASP A 6 -6.90 5.39 -11.56
C ASP A 6 -6.90 6.48 -10.48
N SER A 7 -5.82 6.52 -9.70
CA SER A 7 -5.69 7.43 -8.57
C SER A 7 -4.43 8.28 -8.70
N LEU A 8 -4.56 9.57 -8.39
CA LEU A 8 -3.45 10.49 -8.18
C LEU A 8 -3.57 11.06 -6.77
N LEU A 9 -2.60 10.72 -5.92
CA LEU A 9 -2.50 11.27 -4.58
C LEU A 9 -1.43 12.34 -4.56
N TRP A 10 -1.83 13.58 -4.29
CA TRP A 10 -0.93 14.70 -4.04
C TRP A 10 -0.86 15.01 -2.55
N GLN A 11 0.35 15.02 -1.99
CA GLN A 11 0.56 15.29 -0.58
C GLN A 11 0.71 16.80 -0.37
N ALA A 12 -0.32 17.44 0.18
CA ALA A 12 -0.33 18.89 0.37
C ALA A 12 0.29 19.35 1.70
N VAL A 13 0.01 18.63 2.80
CA VAL A 13 0.45 19.01 4.17
C VAL A 13 0.80 17.76 4.96
N GLY A 14 1.88 17.81 5.75
CA GLY A 14 2.36 16.65 6.51
C GLY A 14 2.97 15.58 5.61
N ALA A 15 3.26 14.41 6.19
CA ALA A 15 3.91 13.31 5.50
C ALA A 15 3.09 12.02 5.55
N LYS A 16 3.28 11.18 4.54
CA LYS A 16 2.54 9.94 4.36
C LYS A 16 3.46 8.83 3.89
N ARG A 17 3.32 7.64 4.47
CA ARG A 17 3.93 6.42 3.97
C ARG A 17 2.87 5.59 3.26
N MET A 18 3.23 5.12 2.07
CA MET A 18 2.40 4.25 1.27
C MET A 18 3.11 2.94 0.98
N ILE A 19 2.33 1.87 0.98
CA ILE A 19 2.74 0.55 0.47
C ILE A 19 1.79 0.25 -0.67
N LEU A 20 2.34 -0.06 -1.85
CA LEU A 20 1.58 -0.35 -3.05
C LEU A 20 1.94 -1.74 -3.58
N PHE A 21 0.94 -2.43 -4.12
CA PHE A 21 1.08 -3.75 -4.72
C PHE A 21 0.41 -3.73 -6.11
N PRO A 22 1.04 -4.33 -7.13
CA PRO A 22 0.47 -4.37 -8.46
C PRO A 22 -0.82 -5.22 -8.51
N PRO A 23 -1.72 -4.98 -9.47
CA PRO A 23 -3.00 -5.68 -9.57
C PRO A 23 -2.87 -7.20 -9.70
N SER A 24 -1.75 -7.70 -10.23
CA SER A 24 -1.46 -9.14 -10.33
C SER A 24 -1.29 -9.82 -8.96
N LEU A 25 -0.94 -9.06 -7.92
CA LEU A 25 -0.81 -9.55 -6.54
C LEU A 25 -2.09 -9.37 -5.73
N THR A 26 -2.98 -8.44 -6.13
CA THR A 26 -4.23 -8.14 -5.41
C THR A 26 -5.08 -9.39 -5.07
N PRO A 27 -5.27 -10.39 -5.96
CA PRO A 27 -6.00 -11.61 -5.62
C PRO A 27 -5.36 -12.42 -4.48
N LEU A 28 -4.03 -12.37 -4.34
CA LEU A 28 -3.28 -13.10 -3.32
C LEU A 28 -3.30 -12.38 -1.97
N LEU A 29 -3.68 -11.10 -1.94
CA LEU A 29 -3.90 -10.32 -0.71
C LEU A 29 -5.30 -10.56 -0.11
N ASP A 30 -6.02 -11.55 -0.63
CA ASP A 30 -7.27 -12.08 -0.11
C ASP A 30 -8.38 -11.03 0.04
N PRO A 31 -8.83 -10.39 -1.07
CA PRO A 31 -9.90 -9.41 -1.01
C PRO A 31 -11.22 -10.03 -0.53
N HIS A 32 -12.09 -9.20 0.05
CA HIS A 32 -13.45 -9.63 0.33
C HIS A 32 -14.20 -9.97 -0.98
N PRO A 33 -15.13 -10.95 -0.95
CA PRO A 33 -15.94 -11.31 -2.12
C PRO A 33 -16.75 -10.13 -2.67
N SER A 34 -17.11 -10.19 -3.95
CA SER A 34 -17.97 -9.17 -4.56
C SER A 34 -19.36 -9.14 -3.91
N GLY A 35 -19.93 -7.94 -3.74
CA GLY A 35 -21.19 -7.73 -3.03
C GLY A 35 -21.07 -7.73 -1.50
N HIS A 36 -19.87 -7.98 -0.94
CA HIS A 36 -19.62 -7.81 0.49
C HIS A 36 -19.51 -6.33 0.87
N ALA A 37 -19.93 -5.95 2.09
CA ALA A 37 -19.86 -4.55 2.56
C ALA A 37 -18.43 -3.95 2.58
N LEU A 38 -17.42 -4.82 2.64
CA LEU A 38 -15.99 -4.49 2.59
C LEU A 38 -15.33 -4.89 1.26
N GLU A 39 -16.10 -5.03 0.18
CA GLU A 39 -15.57 -5.30 -1.16
C GLU A 39 -14.40 -4.34 -1.46
N ARG A 40 -13.33 -4.88 -2.07
CA ARG A 40 -12.05 -4.21 -2.35
C ARG A 40 -11.17 -3.90 -1.13
N ARG A 41 -11.61 -4.20 0.09
CA ARG A 41 -10.69 -4.33 1.24
C ARG A 41 -10.08 -5.73 1.26
N LEU A 42 -8.92 -5.81 1.89
CA LEU A 42 -8.08 -7.00 1.93
C LEU A 42 -8.19 -7.62 3.31
N ARG A 43 -8.25 -8.96 3.37
CA ARG A 43 -8.29 -9.69 4.64
C ARG A 43 -6.89 -9.95 5.19
N LEU A 44 -5.89 -10.03 4.30
CA LEU A 44 -4.49 -10.09 4.74
C LEU A 44 -3.98 -8.69 5.13
N PRO A 45 -3.20 -8.59 6.21
CA PRO A 45 -2.58 -7.35 6.61
C PRO A 45 -1.48 -6.95 5.60
N LEU A 46 -1.43 -5.66 5.22
CA LEU A 46 -0.37 -5.11 4.38
C LEU A 46 0.81 -4.56 5.20
N THR A 47 0.62 -4.40 6.50
CA THR A 47 1.60 -3.94 7.49
C THR A 47 1.64 -4.91 8.66
N GLY A 48 2.77 -4.97 9.37
CA GLY A 48 2.92 -5.87 10.51
C GLY A 48 3.19 -7.32 10.09
N GLU A 49 2.64 -8.27 10.86
CA GLU A 49 2.93 -9.69 10.75
C GLU A 49 2.53 -10.27 9.38
N ARG A 50 3.39 -11.10 8.82
CA ARG A 50 3.17 -11.76 7.53
C ARG A 50 2.34 -13.04 7.69
N PRO A 51 1.69 -13.52 6.62
CA PRO A 51 1.09 -14.84 6.63
C PRO A 51 2.12 -15.92 7.02
N ALA A 52 1.68 -16.95 7.74
CA ALA A 52 2.53 -18.08 8.12
C ALA A 52 3.08 -18.87 6.92
N ASP A 53 2.44 -18.76 5.76
CA ASP A 53 2.97 -19.27 4.49
C ASP A 53 4.17 -18.40 4.05
N GLU A 54 5.37 -18.91 4.26
CA GLU A 54 6.63 -18.23 3.94
C GLU A 54 6.77 -17.91 2.45
N SER A 55 6.25 -18.75 1.55
CA SER A 55 6.32 -18.49 0.11
C SER A 55 5.41 -17.32 -0.27
N LEU A 56 4.20 -17.29 0.28
CA LEU A 56 3.29 -16.16 0.10
C LEU A 56 3.87 -14.89 0.72
N ALA A 57 4.42 -14.95 1.93
CA ALA A 57 5.07 -13.83 2.60
C ALA A 57 6.21 -13.25 1.75
N ALA A 58 7.12 -14.09 1.26
CA ALA A 58 8.23 -13.67 0.42
C ALA A 58 7.76 -13.00 -0.89
N ARG A 59 6.68 -13.50 -1.50
CA ARG A 59 6.11 -12.90 -2.71
C ARG A 59 5.46 -11.55 -2.44
N ILE A 60 4.78 -11.40 -1.31
CA ILE A 60 4.21 -10.11 -0.88
C ILE A 60 5.34 -9.12 -0.65
N ASP A 61 6.38 -9.49 0.09
CA ASP A 61 7.51 -8.62 0.40
C ASP A 61 8.28 -8.19 -0.85
N ALA A 62 8.56 -9.13 -1.76
CA ALA A 62 9.27 -8.84 -3.00
C ALA A 62 8.47 -7.92 -3.95
N ALA A 63 7.15 -7.87 -3.84
CA ALA A 63 6.28 -7.08 -4.69
C ALA A 63 5.90 -5.72 -4.10
N ALA A 64 6.20 -5.47 -2.82
CA ALA A 64 5.82 -4.25 -2.13
C ALA A 64 6.64 -3.06 -2.66
N LEU A 65 5.93 -2.03 -3.12
CA LEU A 65 6.52 -0.74 -3.48
C LEU A 65 6.24 0.26 -2.36
N LEU A 66 7.31 0.82 -1.80
CA LEU A 66 7.24 1.77 -0.69
C LEU A 66 7.43 3.19 -1.21
N ALA A 67 6.58 4.10 -0.75
CA ALA A 67 6.67 5.52 -1.08
C ALA A 67 6.45 6.38 0.17
N ASP A 68 7.42 7.24 0.45
CA ASP A 68 7.38 8.23 1.51
C ASP A 68 7.12 9.61 0.87
N LEU A 69 5.92 10.15 1.06
CA LEU A 69 5.46 11.39 0.43
C LEU A 69 5.55 12.57 1.39
N ARG A 70 6.15 13.66 0.93
CA ARG A 70 6.25 14.97 1.59
C ARG A 70 5.38 16.01 0.89
N PRO A 71 5.17 17.19 1.50
CA PRO A 71 4.45 18.28 0.84
C PRO A 71 5.03 18.62 -0.54
N GLY A 72 4.20 18.53 -1.58
CA GLY A 72 4.59 18.74 -2.97
C GLY A 72 4.72 17.45 -3.79
N ASP A 73 4.95 16.31 -3.16
CA ASP A 73 5.05 15.02 -3.84
C ASP A 73 3.68 14.56 -4.35
N ALA A 74 3.70 13.86 -5.48
CA ALA A 74 2.54 13.17 -6.02
C ALA A 74 2.88 11.75 -6.41
N ILE A 75 1.96 10.82 -6.17
CA ILE A 75 2.04 9.45 -6.66
C ILE A 75 0.80 9.13 -7.48
N PHE A 76 1.03 8.61 -8.68
CA PHE A 76 0.01 8.01 -9.52
C PHE A 76 0.04 6.50 -9.35
N PHE A 77 -1.12 5.88 -9.20
CA PHE A 77 -1.26 4.42 -9.27
C PHE A 77 -2.52 4.04 -10.05
N PRO A 78 -2.40 3.14 -11.04
CA PRO A 78 -3.55 2.70 -11.84
C PRO A 78 -4.63 2.00 -11.01
N ALA A 79 -5.82 1.87 -11.60
CA ALA A 79 -6.90 1.06 -11.07
C ALA A 79 -6.45 -0.37 -10.72
N GLY A 80 -7.00 -0.92 -9.64
CA GLY A 80 -6.71 -2.28 -9.19
C GLY A 80 -5.45 -2.45 -8.34
N TRP A 81 -4.63 -1.40 -8.19
CA TRP A 81 -3.48 -1.42 -7.30
C TRP A 81 -3.93 -1.44 -5.84
N ALA A 82 -3.55 -2.50 -5.14
CA ALA A 82 -3.74 -2.59 -3.71
C ALA A 82 -2.78 -1.64 -3.01
N HIS A 83 -3.27 -0.87 -2.06
CA HIS A 83 -2.45 0.07 -1.31
C HIS A 83 -2.86 0.18 0.16
N HIS A 84 -1.87 0.51 0.97
CA HIS A 84 -1.98 0.93 2.35
C HIS A 84 -1.38 2.32 2.50
N THR A 85 -1.95 3.12 3.39
CA THR A 85 -1.58 4.51 3.59
C THR A 85 -1.60 4.83 5.08
N GLU A 86 -0.52 5.37 5.59
CA GLU A 86 -0.42 5.87 6.97
C GLU A 86 0.16 7.28 7.01
N ALA A 87 -0.34 8.10 7.93
CA ALA A 87 0.25 9.41 8.20
C ALA A 87 1.47 9.23 9.09
N VAL A 88 2.59 9.85 8.72
CA VAL A 88 3.83 9.80 9.51
C VAL A 88 3.81 10.92 10.54
N ARG A 89 4.18 10.61 11.79
CA ARG A 89 4.31 11.60 12.87
C ARG A 89 5.78 11.97 13.05
N GLY A 90 6.11 13.25 12.86
CA GLY A 90 7.49 13.77 13.01
C GLY A 90 8.35 13.56 11.76
N GLU A 91 9.33 14.44 11.56
CA GLU A 91 10.17 14.49 10.35
C GLU A 91 11.19 13.34 10.27
N GLU A 92 11.55 12.71 11.40
CA GLU A 92 12.61 11.71 11.51
C GLU A 92 12.22 10.28 11.06
N GLN A 93 10.96 10.03 10.72
CA GLN A 93 10.46 8.68 10.40
C GLN A 93 10.38 8.34 8.91
N LEU A 94 10.67 9.30 8.02
CA LEU A 94 10.90 9.00 6.60
C LEU A 94 12.34 8.50 6.52
N SER A 95 12.56 7.25 6.11
CA SER A 95 13.87 6.61 6.26
C SER A 95 14.95 7.45 5.60
N GLY A 96 15.95 7.80 6.40
CA GLY A 96 17.23 8.28 5.93
C GLY A 96 17.91 7.17 5.14
N VAL A 97 18.26 7.49 3.90
CA VAL A 97 19.45 6.92 3.26
C VAL A 97 20.53 7.94 3.57
N GLY A 98 21.29 7.66 4.64
CA GLY A 98 22.58 8.31 4.84
C GLY A 98 23.56 7.77 3.80
N ASP A 99 24.33 8.71 3.24
CA ASP A 99 25.54 8.63 2.42
C ASP A 99 25.71 7.47 1.41
#